data_AF-A0A8T0FJU2-F1
#
_entry.id   AF-A0A8T0FJU2-F1
#
_cell.length_a   1.000
_cell.length_b   1.000
_cell.length_c   1.000
_cell.angle_alpha   90.00
_cell.angle_beta   90.00
_cell.angle_gamma   90.00
#
_symmetry.space_group_name_H-M   'P 1'
#
loop_
_entity.id
_entity.type
_entity.pdbx_description
1 polymer ?
#
loop_
_entity_poly.entity_id
_entity_poly.type
_entity_poly.pdbx_seq_one_letter_code
_entity_poly.pdbx_strand_id
1 'polypeptide(L)'
;MENPLHTQNALSLKELTRRNAAILLWQQNIHLLPKFHLGKEYLELTTKDWNRLINKVKNKIPELQLVRSEAKEVELFIKPICFEIVKWVSYNDFNFFQNCADFVYCLDVLSWSSEGTINYKKTAENLVRLKPFDRRFLYEYACEFCLEDEVEITWKNLSDEEKAMYSEKMQSRTPQGQILHHWTKHFDYEMETHDMIFSACYDAATKGNLVATQYFFPKLENDQRKLTVQVLPGLADGYSFSLPIEPVYCSLGHNRDILDYLLTRLTFEEFMEFFETHYQDILSCYTDWNRQNKFFKILEKVRSSLPPEFYADLLSSIVGNMDTPVYNYQSFFREFFLKSPLADGTLDLKTQCPQTFYFSDLFLAGDIENIVFVLRNLSSATKEQLFTSDSGLYICLALIFKDEWALLQLFITECKLSIDVRSEIPEKFQLYITEKNYHKQIIILDTKLERFFNMLLPTEEIDHSKQKSEEEKESPK
;
A
#
# COMPACT_ATOMS: atom_id res chain seq x y z
N MET A 1 11.47 22.94 15.68
CA MET A 1 10.64 22.88 14.45
C MET A 1 9.51 21.91 14.73
N GLU A 2 8.26 22.13 14.29
CA GLU A 2 7.17 21.18 14.61
C GLU A 2 7.28 19.89 13.80
N ASN A 3 7.10 18.74 14.45
CA ASN A 3 7.07 17.43 13.78
C ASN A 3 5.97 17.43 12.68
N PRO A 4 6.30 17.07 11.41
CA PRO A 4 5.35 17.04 10.28
C PRO A 4 4.05 16.31 10.58
N LEU A 5 4.11 15.27 11.42
CA LEU A 5 2.99 14.39 11.70
C LEU A 5 1.95 14.98 12.66
N HIS A 6 2.29 16.06 13.39
CA HIS A 6 1.34 16.71 14.29
C HIS A 6 0.24 17.51 13.57
N THR A 7 0.41 17.81 12.28
CA THR A 7 -0.60 18.57 11.54
C THR A 7 -1.75 17.66 11.11
N GLN A 8 -2.83 17.62 11.90
CA GLN A 8 -4.06 16.92 11.51
C GLN A 8 -4.51 17.41 10.13
N ASN A 9 -4.61 16.48 9.18
CA ASN A 9 -5.21 16.74 7.88
C ASN A 9 -6.72 16.76 8.07
N ALA A 10 -7.29 17.95 8.27
CA ALA A 10 -8.72 18.11 8.16
C ALA A 10 -9.13 17.80 6.71
N LEU A 11 -9.80 16.66 6.51
CA LEU A 11 -10.37 16.30 5.22
C LEU A 11 -11.41 17.34 4.82
N SER A 12 -11.51 17.63 3.52
CA SER A 12 -12.56 18.52 3.03
C SER A 12 -13.94 17.91 3.30
N LEU A 13 -14.95 18.75 3.52
CA LEU A 13 -16.34 18.28 3.70
C LEU A 13 -16.81 17.41 2.53
N LYS A 14 -16.36 17.74 1.31
CA LYS A 14 -16.65 16.96 0.10
C LYS A 14 -16.08 15.55 0.20
N GLU A 15 -14.83 15.42 0.63
CA GLU A 15 -14.17 14.13 0.79
C GLU A 15 -14.79 13.30 1.92
N LEU A 16 -15.08 13.93 3.07
CA LEU A 16 -15.82 13.30 4.16
C LEU A 16 -17.17 12.74 3.68
N THR A 17 -17.92 13.52 2.90
CA THR A 17 -19.22 13.10 2.35
C THR A 17 -19.07 11.88 1.43
N ARG A 18 -18.05 11.86 0.56
CA ARG A 18 -17.79 10.73 -0.36
C ARG A 18 -17.38 9.46 0.38
N ARG A 19 -16.52 9.58 1.39
CA ARG A 19 -16.14 8.45 2.26
C ARG A 19 -17.36 7.90 2.99
N ASN A 20 -18.18 8.78 3.59
CA ASN A 20 -19.40 8.38 4.27
C ASN A 20 -20.40 7.68 3.34
N ALA A 21 -20.54 8.13 2.09
CA ALA A 21 -21.38 7.45 1.11
C ALA A 21 -20.89 6.01 0.83
N ALA A 22 -19.57 5.83 0.67
CA ALA A 22 -18.98 4.51 0.49
C ALA A 22 -19.12 3.61 1.74
N ILE A 23 -18.98 4.16 2.96
CA ILE A 23 -19.26 3.46 4.22
C ILE A 23 -20.70 2.95 4.24
N LEU A 24 -21.67 3.84 3.97
CA LEU A 24 -23.09 3.51 4.00
C LEU A 24 -23.44 2.41 3.00
N LEU A 25 -22.87 2.46 1.78
CA LEU A 25 -23.03 1.41 0.78
C LEU A 25 -22.53 0.05 1.29
N TRP A 26 -21.40 0.01 1.97
CA TRP A 26 -20.91 -1.22 2.59
C TRP A 26 -21.77 -1.71 3.74
N GLN A 27 -22.19 -0.82 4.64
CA GLN A 27 -23.06 -1.17 5.76
C GLN A 27 -24.39 -1.78 5.29
N GLN A 28 -25.01 -1.23 4.23
CA GLN A 28 -26.23 -1.78 3.64
C GLN A 28 -26.03 -3.14 2.96
N ASN A 29 -24.79 -3.46 2.57
CA ASN A 29 -24.44 -4.67 1.83
C ASN A 29 -23.50 -5.58 2.63
N ILE A 30 -23.43 -5.39 3.95
CA ILE A 30 -22.44 -6.05 4.82
C ILE A 30 -22.66 -7.57 4.86
N HIS A 31 -23.92 -8.00 4.72
CA HIS A 31 -24.36 -9.38 4.59
C HIS A 31 -23.79 -10.13 3.36
N LEU A 32 -23.11 -9.42 2.45
CA LEU A 32 -22.40 -10.06 1.34
C LEU A 32 -21.03 -10.63 1.76
N LEU A 33 -20.45 -10.17 2.88
CA LEU A 33 -19.15 -10.61 3.39
C LEU A 33 -19.16 -12.01 4.04
N PRO A 34 -20.16 -12.42 4.84
CA PRO A 34 -20.18 -13.73 5.49
C PRO A 34 -20.14 -14.95 4.55
N LYS A 35 -20.48 -14.77 3.27
CA LYS A 35 -20.43 -15.84 2.26
C LYS A 35 -19.01 -16.25 1.87
N PHE A 36 -18.02 -15.50 2.32
CA PHE A 36 -16.62 -15.83 2.20
C PHE A 36 -16.25 -16.45 3.55
N HIS A 37 -16.15 -17.78 3.62
CA HIS A 37 -15.64 -18.44 4.83
C HIS A 37 -14.22 -17.93 5.07
N LEU A 38 -14.03 -17.13 6.12
CA LEU A 38 -12.80 -16.39 6.43
C LEU A 38 -11.70 -17.28 7.02
N GLY A 39 -11.79 -18.59 6.83
CA GLY A 39 -10.75 -19.51 7.28
C GLY A 39 -9.53 -19.53 6.40
N LYS A 40 -8.68 -20.56 6.56
CA LYS A 40 -7.45 -20.72 5.77
C LYS A 40 -7.68 -20.62 4.24
N GLU A 41 -8.90 -20.82 3.76
CA GLU A 41 -9.34 -20.61 2.37
C GLU A 41 -9.41 -19.13 1.93
N TYR A 42 -9.28 -18.15 2.83
CA TYR A 42 -9.08 -16.74 2.50
C TYR A 42 -7.86 -16.54 1.58
N LEU A 43 -6.83 -17.38 1.73
CA LEU A 43 -5.63 -17.39 0.90
C LEU A 43 -5.90 -17.78 -0.55
N GLU A 44 -7.04 -18.43 -0.80
CA GLU A 44 -7.48 -18.86 -2.13
C GLU A 44 -8.60 -17.99 -2.71
N LEU A 45 -9.07 -16.95 -1.98
CA LEU A 45 -9.97 -15.98 -2.58
C LEU A 45 -9.26 -15.25 -3.70
N THR A 46 -9.49 -15.75 -4.90
CA THR A 46 -8.92 -15.20 -6.10
C THR A 46 -9.29 -13.72 -6.19
N THR A 47 -8.40 -12.90 -6.76
CA THR A 47 -8.68 -11.49 -7.10
C THR A 47 -10.05 -11.30 -7.78
N LYS A 48 -10.56 -12.35 -8.45
CA LYS A 48 -11.88 -12.38 -9.07
C LYS A 48 -13.05 -12.34 -8.07
N ASP A 49 -12.97 -13.05 -6.95
CA ASP A 49 -14.04 -13.09 -5.95
C ASP A 49 -14.19 -11.74 -5.24
N TRP A 50 -13.06 -11.13 -4.89
CA TRP A 50 -13.01 -9.77 -4.35
C TRP A 50 -13.60 -8.77 -5.33
N ASN A 51 -13.15 -8.81 -6.59
CA ASN A 51 -13.67 -7.91 -7.62
C ASN A 51 -15.17 -8.12 -7.85
N ARG A 52 -15.67 -9.37 -7.78
CA ARG A 52 -17.10 -9.66 -7.86
C ARG A 52 -17.88 -9.02 -6.71
N LEU A 53 -17.38 -9.11 -5.48
CA LEU A 53 -18.02 -8.48 -4.32
C LEU A 53 -18.01 -6.95 -4.45
N ILE A 54 -16.85 -6.36 -4.74
CA ILE A 54 -16.69 -4.92 -4.94
C ILE A 54 -17.65 -4.44 -6.03
N ASN A 55 -17.74 -5.15 -7.15
CA ASN A 55 -18.65 -4.80 -8.24
C ASN A 55 -20.12 -4.86 -7.83
N LYS A 56 -20.53 -5.77 -6.94
CA LYS A 56 -21.89 -5.76 -6.39
C LYS A 56 -22.19 -4.48 -5.63
N VAL A 57 -21.27 -4.01 -4.80
CA VAL A 57 -21.43 -2.74 -4.07
C VAL A 57 -21.34 -1.54 -5.02
N LYS A 58 -20.44 -1.55 -6.00
CA LYS A 58 -20.35 -0.50 -7.03
C LYS A 58 -21.64 -0.36 -7.84
N ASN A 59 -22.30 -1.48 -8.16
CA ASN A 59 -23.59 -1.47 -8.87
C ASN A 59 -24.72 -0.82 -8.06
N LYS A 60 -24.52 -0.53 -6.76
CA LYS A 60 -25.44 0.21 -5.91
C LYS A 60 -25.21 1.72 -5.90
N ILE A 61 -24.07 2.20 -6.40
CA ILE A 61 -23.79 3.65 -6.49
C ILE A 61 -24.88 4.44 -7.24
N PRO A 62 -25.48 3.94 -8.36
CA PRO A 62 -26.56 4.66 -9.04
C PRO A 62 -27.79 4.90 -8.15
N GLU A 63 -28.03 4.07 -7.14
CA GLU A 63 -29.15 4.22 -6.19
C GLU A 63 -29.00 5.49 -5.32
N LEU A 64 -27.78 6.03 -5.20
CA LEU A 64 -27.51 7.30 -4.52
C LEU A 64 -27.91 8.54 -5.32
N GLN A 65 -28.35 8.39 -6.57
CA GLN A 65 -28.77 9.49 -7.46
C GLN A 65 -27.71 10.60 -7.64
N LEU A 66 -26.43 10.24 -7.55
CA LEU A 66 -25.32 11.16 -7.72
C LEU A 66 -25.09 11.49 -9.20
N VAL A 67 -24.61 12.71 -9.48
CA VAL A 67 -24.11 13.06 -10.81
C VAL A 67 -22.93 12.16 -11.16
N ARG A 68 -22.78 11.79 -12.44
CA ARG A 68 -21.77 10.81 -12.93
C ARG A 68 -20.35 11.09 -12.43
N SER A 69 -19.94 12.35 -12.34
CA SER A 69 -18.61 12.71 -11.81
C SER A 69 -18.48 12.37 -10.32
N GLU A 70 -19.46 12.70 -9.49
CA GLU A 70 -19.43 12.37 -8.06
C GLU A 70 -19.58 10.87 -7.80
N ALA A 71 -20.35 10.15 -8.63
CA ALA A 71 -20.46 8.70 -8.57
C ALA A 71 -19.10 8.01 -8.76
N LYS A 72 -18.31 8.47 -9.74
CA LYS A 72 -16.93 7.98 -9.97
C LYS A 72 -16.03 8.25 -8.76
N GLU A 73 -16.19 9.40 -8.11
CA GLU A 73 -15.37 9.77 -6.96
C GLU A 73 -15.71 8.94 -5.72
N VAL A 74 -16.98 8.60 -5.50
CA VAL A 74 -17.40 7.64 -4.46
C VAL A 74 -16.88 6.24 -4.76
N GLU A 75 -16.87 5.84 -6.03
CA GLU A 75 -16.38 4.54 -6.48
C GLU A 75 -14.93 4.26 -6.03
N LEU A 76 -14.09 5.30 -5.99
CA LEU A 76 -12.70 5.21 -5.55
C LEU A 76 -12.55 4.79 -4.08
N PHE A 77 -13.56 5.04 -3.23
CA PHE A 77 -13.53 4.69 -1.80
C PHE A 77 -14.17 3.34 -1.48
N ILE A 78 -14.95 2.75 -2.41
CA ILE A 78 -15.61 1.46 -2.16
C ILE A 78 -14.58 0.41 -1.76
N LYS A 79 -13.46 0.35 -2.45
CA LYS A 79 -12.52 -0.72 -2.18
C LYS A 79 -11.63 -0.50 -0.95
N PRO A 80 -11.03 0.69 -0.73
CA PRO A 80 -10.31 0.93 0.52
C PRO A 80 -11.16 0.63 1.76
N ILE A 81 -12.44 0.99 1.74
CA ILE A 81 -13.37 0.69 2.84
C ILE A 81 -13.63 -0.81 3.00
N CYS A 82 -13.78 -1.55 1.90
CA CYS A 82 -13.84 -3.02 1.95
C CYS A 82 -12.60 -3.59 2.65
N PHE A 83 -11.43 -3.09 2.28
CA PHE A 83 -10.17 -3.55 2.83
C PHE A 83 -10.03 -3.23 4.32
N GLU A 84 -10.52 -2.08 4.80
CA GLU A 84 -10.61 -1.79 6.23
C GLU A 84 -11.47 -2.82 6.97
N ILE A 85 -12.64 -3.18 6.42
CA ILE A 85 -13.50 -4.23 7.00
C ILE A 85 -12.74 -5.55 7.07
N VAL A 86 -12.06 -5.92 5.98
CA VAL A 86 -11.30 -7.16 5.89
C VAL A 86 -10.14 -7.19 6.89
N LYS A 87 -9.39 -6.10 7.05
CA LYS A 87 -8.33 -6.02 8.07
C LYS A 87 -8.89 -6.26 9.47
N TRP A 88 -9.99 -5.60 9.80
CA TRP A 88 -10.67 -5.80 11.09
C TRP A 88 -11.13 -7.24 11.25
N VAL A 89 -11.77 -7.80 10.24
CA VAL A 89 -12.25 -9.18 10.20
C VAL A 89 -11.11 -10.17 10.46
N SER A 90 -10.06 -10.10 9.65
CA SER A 90 -8.93 -11.03 9.70
C SER A 90 -8.22 -10.98 11.05
N TYR A 91 -8.09 -9.78 11.64
CA TYR A 91 -7.54 -9.64 12.98
C TYR A 91 -8.35 -10.42 14.02
N ASN A 92 -9.65 -10.19 14.02
CA ASN A 92 -10.53 -10.71 15.05
C ASN A 92 -10.74 -12.22 14.87
N ASP A 93 -10.84 -12.69 13.64
CA ASP A 93 -10.98 -14.12 13.37
C ASP A 93 -9.73 -14.90 13.79
N PHE A 94 -8.55 -14.38 13.44
CA PHE A 94 -7.27 -15.01 13.79
C PHE A 94 -7.04 -15.08 15.31
N ASN A 95 -7.34 -13.99 16.03
CA ASN A 95 -7.01 -13.90 17.46
C ASN A 95 -8.11 -14.42 18.39
N PHE A 96 -9.39 -14.36 17.98
CA PHE A 96 -10.50 -14.59 18.90
C PHE A 96 -11.53 -15.60 18.39
N PHE A 97 -11.97 -15.49 17.13
CA PHE A 97 -13.13 -16.28 16.68
C PHE A 97 -12.77 -17.67 16.15
N GLN A 98 -11.53 -17.91 15.70
CA GLN A 98 -11.09 -19.21 15.20
C GLN A 98 -12.06 -19.85 14.18
N ASN A 99 -12.62 -19.07 13.26
CA ASN A 99 -13.65 -19.46 12.28
C ASN A 99 -15.08 -19.62 12.83
N CYS A 100 -15.45 -18.92 13.91
CA CYS A 100 -16.80 -19.00 14.45
C CYS A 100 -17.85 -18.34 13.52
N ALA A 101 -18.99 -18.99 13.34
CA ALA A 101 -20.12 -18.47 12.55
C ALA A 101 -20.74 -17.19 13.16
N ASP A 102 -20.54 -16.95 14.44
CA ASP A 102 -21.01 -15.74 15.15
C ASP A 102 -20.28 -14.46 14.72
N PHE A 103 -19.27 -14.59 13.86
CA PHE A 103 -18.52 -13.47 13.28
C PHE A 103 -19.41 -12.45 12.56
N VAL A 104 -20.56 -12.85 12.00
CA VAL A 104 -21.47 -11.94 11.29
C VAL A 104 -21.94 -10.79 12.18
N TYR A 105 -22.15 -11.03 13.47
CA TYR A 105 -22.56 -10.00 14.43
C TYR A 105 -21.52 -8.89 14.60
N CYS A 106 -20.24 -9.19 14.38
CA CYS A 106 -19.15 -8.20 14.47
C CYS A 106 -19.24 -7.13 13.38
N LEU A 107 -19.85 -7.46 12.25
CA LEU A 107 -19.95 -6.56 11.11
C LEU A 107 -21.04 -5.51 11.27
N ASP A 108 -22.07 -5.80 12.05
CA ASP A 108 -23.19 -4.87 12.30
C ASP A 108 -22.85 -3.78 13.33
N VAL A 109 -21.79 -3.98 14.13
CA VAL A 109 -21.36 -3.05 15.18
C VAL A 109 -20.17 -2.17 14.82
N LEU A 110 -19.70 -2.25 13.56
CA LEU A 110 -18.59 -1.46 13.05
C LEU A 110 -18.84 0.03 13.26
N SER A 111 -17.97 0.65 14.04
CA SER A 111 -17.93 2.09 14.21
C SER A 111 -16.86 2.68 13.31
N TRP A 112 -17.18 3.75 12.60
CA TRP A 112 -16.28 4.37 11.63
C TRP A 112 -15.73 5.70 12.13
N SER A 113 -14.48 5.98 11.80
CA SER A 113 -13.88 7.30 11.94
C SER A 113 -14.34 8.21 10.79
N SER A 114 -14.22 9.53 10.98
CA SER A 114 -14.41 10.51 9.88
C SER A 114 -13.42 10.29 8.74
N GLU A 115 -12.31 9.62 9.03
CA GLU A 115 -11.27 9.26 8.08
C GLU A 115 -11.60 8.03 7.23
N GLY A 116 -12.76 7.40 7.44
CA GLY A 116 -13.17 6.22 6.67
C GLY A 116 -12.43 4.94 7.07
N THR A 117 -11.77 4.94 8.23
CA THR A 117 -11.21 3.74 8.87
C THR A 117 -12.15 3.26 9.97
N ILE A 118 -12.04 2.01 10.37
CA ILE A 118 -12.78 1.51 11.54
C ILE A 118 -12.21 2.18 12.80
N ASN A 119 -13.07 2.55 13.74
CA ASN A 119 -12.69 2.93 15.10
C ASN A 119 -12.67 1.67 15.95
N TYR A 120 -11.48 1.16 16.22
CA TYR A 120 -11.24 -0.17 16.77
C TYR A 120 -11.73 -0.25 18.19
N LYS A 121 -11.35 0.73 19.02
CA LYS A 121 -11.80 0.85 20.40
C LYS A 121 -13.33 0.90 20.46
N LYS A 122 -13.96 1.77 19.65
CA LYS A 122 -15.42 1.93 19.70
C LYS A 122 -16.17 0.70 19.19
N THR A 123 -15.65 0.06 18.15
CA THR A 123 -16.20 -1.18 17.63
C THR A 123 -16.08 -2.30 18.65
N ALA A 124 -14.93 -2.40 19.34
CA ALA A 124 -14.73 -3.36 20.41
C ALA A 124 -15.67 -3.12 21.60
N GLU A 125 -15.86 -1.86 22.03
CA GLU A 125 -16.86 -1.50 23.04
C GLU A 125 -18.27 -1.96 22.67
N ASN A 126 -18.69 -1.71 21.42
CA ASN A 126 -20.00 -2.14 20.96
C ASN A 126 -20.12 -3.68 20.95
N LEU A 127 -19.03 -4.37 20.59
CA LEU A 127 -18.99 -5.82 20.52
C LEU A 127 -19.09 -6.47 21.91
N VAL A 128 -18.33 -5.98 22.89
CA VAL A 128 -18.36 -6.49 24.28
C VAL A 128 -19.74 -6.33 24.92
N ARG A 129 -20.50 -5.33 24.47
CA ARG A 129 -21.88 -5.09 24.92
C ARG A 129 -22.91 -6.01 24.27
N LEU A 130 -22.54 -6.72 23.21
CA LEU A 130 -23.41 -7.75 22.65
C LEU A 130 -23.45 -8.94 23.60
N LYS A 131 -24.65 -9.46 23.85
CA LYS A 131 -24.88 -10.59 24.76
C LYS A 131 -24.57 -12.02 24.23
N PRO A 132 -24.24 -12.31 22.95
CA PRO A 132 -24.12 -13.69 22.51
C PRO A 132 -22.79 -14.34 22.93
N PHE A 133 -21.79 -13.57 23.39
CA PHE A 133 -20.46 -14.10 23.72
C PHE A 133 -20.36 -14.58 25.17
N ASP A 134 -19.53 -15.61 25.39
CA ASP A 134 -19.26 -16.11 26.73
C ASP A 134 -18.41 -15.13 27.55
N ARG A 135 -18.46 -15.28 28.88
CA ARG A 135 -17.82 -14.34 29.82
C ARG A 135 -16.29 -14.31 29.70
N ARG A 136 -15.64 -15.41 29.29
CA ARG A 136 -14.18 -15.46 29.13
C ARG A 136 -13.76 -14.69 27.90
N PHE A 137 -14.44 -14.94 26.78
CA PHE A 137 -14.25 -14.17 25.54
C PHE A 137 -14.38 -12.68 25.82
N LEU A 138 -15.46 -12.27 26.49
CA LEU A 138 -15.72 -10.85 26.77
C LEU A 138 -14.60 -10.23 27.61
N TYR A 139 -14.07 -10.94 28.59
CA TYR A 139 -12.94 -10.47 29.40
C TYR A 139 -11.65 -10.37 28.59
N GLU A 140 -11.23 -11.43 27.89
CA GLU A 140 -10.01 -11.43 27.08
C GLU A 140 -10.05 -10.32 26.01
N TYR A 141 -11.20 -10.17 25.37
CA TYR A 141 -11.43 -9.15 24.34
C TYR A 141 -11.42 -7.73 24.92
N ALA A 142 -12.08 -7.49 26.06
CA ALA A 142 -12.03 -6.19 26.74
C ALA A 142 -10.60 -5.84 27.17
N CYS A 143 -9.83 -6.82 27.65
CA CYS A 143 -8.42 -6.64 28.01
C CYS A 143 -7.58 -6.22 26.80
N GLU A 144 -7.68 -6.95 25.67
CA GLU A 144 -6.91 -6.68 24.46
C GLU A 144 -7.14 -5.25 23.94
N PHE A 145 -8.37 -4.77 23.98
CA PHE A 145 -8.71 -3.41 23.53
C PHE A 145 -8.65 -2.34 24.64
N CYS A 146 -8.11 -2.68 25.82
CA CYS A 146 -7.97 -1.78 26.97
C CYS A 146 -9.27 -1.03 27.30
N LEU A 147 -10.39 -1.76 27.35
CA LEU A 147 -11.72 -1.23 27.66
C LEU A 147 -11.94 -1.21 29.17
N GLU A 148 -11.22 -0.36 29.90
CA GLU A 148 -11.09 -0.35 31.37
C GLU A 148 -12.40 -0.63 32.14
N ASP A 149 -13.47 0.12 31.86
CA ASP A 149 -14.78 -0.08 32.51
C ASP A 149 -15.36 -1.48 32.24
N GLU A 150 -15.26 -1.95 30.99
CA GLU A 150 -15.77 -3.26 30.58
C GLU A 150 -14.87 -4.40 31.09
N VAL A 151 -13.56 -4.18 31.23
CA VAL A 151 -12.62 -5.12 31.85
C VAL A 151 -13.02 -5.35 33.31
N GLU A 152 -13.30 -4.28 34.07
CA GLU A 152 -13.72 -4.41 35.47
C GLU A 152 -15.05 -5.17 35.59
N ILE A 153 -16.03 -4.85 34.74
CA ILE A 153 -17.33 -5.52 34.71
C ILE A 153 -17.18 -7.00 34.37
N THR A 154 -16.43 -7.32 33.32
CA THR A 154 -16.25 -8.70 32.85
C THR A 154 -15.43 -9.52 33.85
N TRP A 155 -14.40 -8.95 34.47
CA TRP A 155 -13.62 -9.59 35.54
C TRP A 155 -14.50 -9.99 36.74
N LYS A 156 -15.36 -9.08 37.21
CA LYS A 156 -16.31 -9.36 38.31
C LYS A 156 -17.30 -10.48 37.97
N ASN A 157 -17.61 -10.66 36.68
CA ASN A 157 -18.55 -11.67 36.20
C ASN A 157 -17.91 -13.06 36.00
N LEU A 158 -16.58 -13.16 36.04
CA LEU A 158 -15.87 -14.44 35.99
C LEU A 158 -16.05 -15.23 37.29
N SER A 159 -16.13 -16.55 37.18
CA SER A 159 -16.06 -17.46 38.32
C SER A 159 -14.66 -17.49 38.93
N ASP A 160 -14.55 -17.96 40.17
CA ASP A 160 -13.26 -18.05 40.86
C ASP A 160 -12.34 -19.07 40.17
N GLU A 161 -12.89 -20.15 39.61
CA GLU A 161 -12.14 -21.10 38.78
C GLU A 161 -11.57 -20.43 37.53
N GLU A 162 -12.34 -19.59 36.85
CA GLU A 162 -11.89 -18.86 35.66
C GLU A 162 -10.79 -17.85 35.99
N LYS A 163 -10.93 -17.12 37.11
CA LYS A 163 -9.89 -16.21 37.59
C LYS A 163 -8.60 -16.97 37.92
N ALA A 164 -8.71 -18.09 38.65
CA ALA A 164 -7.58 -18.95 38.97
C ALA A 164 -6.86 -19.45 37.71
N MET A 165 -7.60 -19.83 36.65
CA MET A 165 -7.00 -20.20 35.37
C MET A 165 -6.16 -19.08 34.75
N TYR A 166 -6.61 -17.82 34.81
CA TYR A 166 -5.81 -16.70 34.32
C TYR A 166 -4.56 -16.48 35.16
N SER A 167 -4.67 -16.52 36.49
CA SER A 167 -3.53 -16.38 37.41
C SER A 167 -2.51 -17.52 37.25
N GLU A 168 -2.95 -18.75 36.95
CA GLU A 168 -2.09 -19.90 36.65
C GLU A 168 -1.40 -19.79 35.29
N LYS A 169 -2.15 -19.40 34.24
CA LYS A 169 -1.60 -19.17 32.89
C LYS A 169 -0.45 -18.16 32.91
N MET A 170 -0.45 -17.19 33.82
CA MET A 170 0.66 -16.23 34.00
C MET A 170 2.00 -16.88 34.35
N GLN A 171 1.99 -18.07 34.95
CA GLN A 171 3.24 -18.76 35.27
C GLN A 171 3.90 -19.32 34.01
N SER A 172 3.11 -19.55 32.95
CA SER A 172 3.64 -19.86 31.63
C SER A 172 4.09 -18.57 30.94
N ARG A 173 5.39 -18.44 30.66
CA ARG A 173 5.99 -17.28 29.95
C ARG A 173 5.63 -17.28 28.46
N THR A 174 4.37 -17.51 28.10
CA THR A 174 3.97 -17.39 26.71
C THR A 174 3.96 -15.90 26.34
N PRO A 175 4.61 -15.49 25.23
CA PRO A 175 4.55 -14.11 24.73
C PRO A 175 3.13 -13.64 24.40
N GLN A 176 2.17 -14.55 24.30
CA GLN A 176 0.76 -14.25 24.12
C GLN A 176 0.15 -13.81 25.45
N GLY A 177 -0.24 -12.53 25.53
CA GLY A 177 -1.08 -12.02 26.62
C GLY A 177 -0.39 -11.11 27.63
N GLN A 178 0.63 -10.32 27.27
CA GLN A 178 1.17 -9.34 28.24
C GLN A 178 0.12 -8.29 28.64
N ILE A 179 -0.78 -7.92 27.72
CA ILE A 179 -1.93 -7.05 28.00
C ILE A 179 -2.89 -7.74 28.99
N LEU A 180 -3.28 -8.99 28.72
CA LEU A 180 -4.13 -9.79 29.62
C LEU A 180 -3.47 -10.01 30.99
N HIS A 181 -2.15 -10.21 31.01
CA HIS A 181 -1.36 -10.37 32.21
C HIS A 181 -1.39 -9.10 33.07
N HIS A 182 -1.19 -7.94 32.44
CA HIS A 182 -1.29 -6.64 33.12
C HIS A 182 -2.65 -6.48 33.80
N TRP A 183 -3.76 -6.68 33.07
CA TRP A 183 -5.10 -6.52 33.63
C TRP A 183 -5.39 -7.50 34.77
N THR A 184 -5.05 -8.77 34.59
CA THR A 184 -5.31 -9.79 35.62
C THR A 184 -4.47 -9.52 36.88
N LYS A 185 -3.22 -9.04 36.75
CA LYS A 185 -2.39 -8.63 37.90
C LYS A 185 -2.91 -7.38 38.60
N HIS A 186 -3.42 -6.42 37.83
CA HIS A 186 -4.02 -5.20 38.36
C HIS A 186 -5.14 -5.52 39.36
N PHE A 187 -6.01 -6.49 39.05
CA PHE A 187 -7.10 -6.89 39.96
C PHE A 187 -6.69 -7.87 41.06
N ASP A 188 -5.72 -8.77 40.84
CA ASP A 188 -5.33 -9.77 41.84
C ASP A 188 -4.49 -9.18 42.99
N TYR A 189 -3.65 -8.18 42.70
CA TYR A 189 -2.61 -7.72 43.64
C TYR A 189 -2.68 -6.23 43.98
N GLU A 190 -3.56 -5.45 43.34
CA GLU A 190 -3.62 -3.98 43.44
C GLU A 190 -2.25 -3.30 43.22
N MET A 191 -1.34 -3.96 42.48
CA MET A 191 0.02 -3.50 42.23
C MET A 191 0.31 -3.49 40.74
N GLU A 192 0.28 -2.30 40.16
CA GLU A 192 0.88 -2.04 38.85
C GLU A 192 2.39 -1.78 39.03
N THR A 193 3.23 -2.53 38.32
CA THR A 193 4.65 -2.19 38.21
C THR A 193 4.91 -1.52 36.86
N HIS A 194 5.86 -0.58 36.83
CA HIS A 194 6.31 0.04 35.57
C HIS A 194 6.78 -0.99 34.54
N ASP A 195 7.34 -2.12 34.98
CA ASP A 195 7.78 -3.21 34.10
C ASP A 195 6.60 -3.93 33.41
N MET A 196 5.47 -4.09 34.09
CA MET A 196 4.27 -4.68 33.50
C MET A 196 3.66 -3.77 32.43
N ILE A 197 3.55 -2.48 32.72
CA ILE A 197 3.05 -1.48 31.77
C ILE A 197 3.96 -1.45 30.53
N PHE A 198 5.29 -1.45 30.73
CA PHE A 198 6.25 -1.51 29.63
C PHE A 198 6.10 -2.78 28.80
N SER A 199 6.04 -3.95 29.44
CA SER A 199 5.87 -5.24 28.75
C SER A 199 4.58 -5.28 27.94
N ALA A 200 3.46 -4.80 28.49
CA ALA A 200 2.19 -4.70 27.78
C ALA A 200 2.25 -3.72 26.61
N CYS A 201 2.89 -2.56 26.77
CA CYS A 201 3.06 -1.59 25.69
C CYS A 201 3.93 -2.13 24.54
N TYR A 202 5.04 -2.78 24.88
CA TYR A 202 5.96 -3.36 23.89
C TYR A 202 5.30 -4.49 23.11
N ASP A 203 4.59 -5.38 23.81
CA ASP A 203 3.81 -6.46 23.21
C ASP A 203 2.69 -5.91 22.30
N ALA A 204 1.94 -4.91 22.76
CA ALA A 204 0.92 -4.24 21.96
C ALA A 204 1.50 -3.63 20.69
N ALA A 205 2.63 -2.92 20.81
CA ALA A 205 3.29 -2.25 19.68
C ALA A 205 3.77 -3.27 18.64
N THR A 206 4.48 -4.32 19.08
CA THR A 206 5.02 -5.36 18.19
C THR A 206 3.95 -6.23 17.53
N LYS A 207 2.78 -6.37 18.15
CA LYS A 207 1.65 -7.14 17.60
C LYS A 207 0.72 -6.34 16.69
N GLY A 208 0.90 -5.03 16.55
CA GLY A 208 -0.04 -4.23 15.77
C GLY A 208 -1.34 -3.90 16.53
N ASN A 209 -1.37 -3.90 17.87
CA ASN A 209 -2.53 -3.43 18.63
C ASN A 209 -2.45 -1.93 18.95
N LEU A 210 -2.95 -1.10 18.03
CA LEU A 210 -2.94 0.36 18.18
C LEU A 210 -3.64 0.84 19.45
N VAL A 211 -4.79 0.25 19.80
CA VAL A 211 -5.60 0.70 20.93
C VAL A 211 -4.84 0.49 22.25
N ALA A 212 -4.24 -0.68 22.42
CA ALA A 212 -3.42 -0.97 23.59
C ALA A 212 -2.13 -0.13 23.61
N THR A 213 -1.46 0.07 22.47
CA THR A 213 -0.30 0.97 22.42
C THR A 213 -0.67 2.41 22.81
N GLN A 214 -1.80 2.92 22.33
CA GLN A 214 -2.29 4.26 22.71
C GLN A 214 -2.64 4.35 24.20
N TYR A 215 -3.10 3.26 24.80
CA TYR A 215 -3.43 3.19 26.23
C TYR A 215 -2.18 3.15 27.12
N PHE A 216 -1.22 2.27 26.81
CA PHE A 216 -0.05 2.07 27.67
C PHE A 216 1.08 3.06 27.43
N PHE A 217 1.30 3.51 26.20
CA PHE A 217 2.45 4.37 25.86
C PHE A 217 2.52 5.68 26.69
N PRO A 218 1.41 6.42 26.93
CA PRO A 218 1.44 7.62 27.76
C PRO A 218 1.78 7.35 29.23
N LYS A 219 1.64 6.10 29.71
CA LYS A 219 1.94 5.69 31.09
C LYS A 219 3.41 5.31 31.30
N LEU A 220 4.18 5.17 30.21
CA LEU A 220 5.60 4.81 30.28
C LEU A 220 6.46 5.97 30.78
N GLU A 221 7.56 5.64 31.45
CA GLU A 221 8.65 6.58 31.75
C GLU A 221 9.43 6.96 30.48
N ASN A 222 10.21 8.04 30.52
CA ASN A 222 10.94 8.53 29.35
C ASN A 222 11.89 7.48 28.76
N ASP A 223 12.63 6.74 29.60
CA ASP A 223 13.56 5.71 29.13
C ASP A 223 12.83 4.53 28.50
N GLN A 224 11.68 4.14 29.07
CA GLN A 224 10.81 3.09 28.52
C GLN A 224 10.16 3.50 27.19
N ARG A 225 9.80 4.78 27.03
CA ARG A 225 9.31 5.31 25.75
C ARG A 225 10.37 5.18 24.67
N LYS A 226 11.62 5.57 24.98
CA LYS A 226 12.75 5.41 24.05
C LYS A 226 12.96 3.95 23.64
N LEU A 227 12.88 3.02 24.59
CA LEU A 227 12.95 1.58 24.28
C LEU A 227 11.78 1.10 23.41
N THR A 228 10.57 1.61 23.65
CA THR A 228 9.39 1.25 22.84
C THR A 228 9.54 1.77 21.41
N VAL A 229 10.10 2.97 21.23
CA VAL A 229 10.42 3.55 19.91
C VAL A 229 11.42 2.69 19.12
N GLN A 230 12.24 1.86 19.78
CA GLN A 230 13.14 0.92 19.08
C GLN A 230 12.40 -0.18 18.31
N VAL A 231 11.08 -0.33 18.46
CA VAL A 231 10.29 -1.24 17.61
C VAL A 231 10.01 -0.66 16.22
N LEU A 232 10.19 0.66 16.02
CA LEU A 232 9.86 1.34 14.77
C LEU A 232 10.53 0.70 13.53
N PRO A 233 11.83 0.31 13.53
CA PRO A 233 12.43 -0.39 12.40
C PRO A 233 11.67 -1.68 12.05
N GLY A 234 11.36 -2.52 13.04
CA GLY A 234 10.61 -3.76 12.78
C GLY A 234 9.18 -3.52 12.28
N LEU A 235 8.54 -2.43 12.70
CA LEU A 235 7.24 -2.01 12.19
C LEU A 235 7.30 -1.49 10.76
N ALA A 236 8.41 -0.86 10.38
CA ALA A 236 8.65 -0.33 9.06
C ALA A 236 9.13 -1.44 8.08
N ASP A 237 10.05 -2.30 8.51
CA ASP A 237 10.62 -3.43 7.75
C ASP A 237 9.62 -4.56 7.49
N GLY A 238 8.64 -4.75 8.39
CA GLY A 238 7.55 -5.72 8.22
C GLY A 238 6.69 -5.45 6.97
N TYR A 239 6.96 -4.36 6.27
CA TYR A 239 6.40 -3.93 5.02
C TYR A 239 7.26 -4.44 3.84
N SER A 240 7.24 -5.74 3.57
CA SER A 240 7.52 -6.16 2.19
C SER A 240 6.26 -5.87 1.37
N PHE A 241 6.39 -5.14 0.26
CA PHE A 241 5.28 -4.82 -0.66
C PHE A 241 4.58 -6.04 -1.28
N SER A 242 4.99 -7.26 -0.94
CA SER A 242 4.21 -8.45 -1.23
C SER A 242 2.87 -8.36 -0.52
N LEU A 243 1.79 -8.43 -1.30
CA LEU A 243 0.48 -8.80 -0.77
C LEU A 243 0.67 -9.96 0.23
N PRO A 244 -0.05 -9.98 1.36
CA PRO A 244 0.04 -11.08 2.32
C PRO A 244 -0.61 -12.31 1.68
N ILE A 245 0.12 -12.95 0.77
CA ILE A 245 -0.23 -14.24 0.15
C ILE A 245 0.12 -15.36 1.13
N GLU A 246 0.92 -15.10 2.17
CA GLU A 246 1.16 -16.04 3.25
C GLU A 246 0.56 -15.56 4.59
N PRO A 247 -0.21 -16.41 5.30
CA PRO A 247 -0.90 -16.11 6.55
C PRO A 247 0.05 -16.13 7.76
N VAL A 248 1.36 -16.24 7.53
CA VAL A 248 2.29 -16.55 8.61
C VAL A 248 2.70 -15.22 9.22
N TYR A 249 2.01 -14.91 10.32
CA TYR A 249 2.07 -13.68 11.11
C TYR A 249 1.27 -12.54 10.49
N CYS A 250 -0.05 -12.58 10.70
CA CYS A 250 -0.89 -11.38 10.70
C CYS A 250 -0.45 -10.42 11.81
N SER A 251 0.77 -9.87 11.76
CA SER A 251 1.07 -8.54 12.28
C SER A 251 0.38 -7.56 11.35
N LEU A 252 -0.94 -7.59 11.48
CA LEU A 252 -1.93 -6.60 11.15
C LEU A 252 -1.45 -5.41 10.32
N GLY A 253 -2.27 -5.02 9.34
CA GLY A 253 -2.17 -3.71 8.68
C GLY A 253 -2.23 -2.48 9.64
N HIS A 254 -2.23 -2.69 10.96
CA HIS A 254 -2.06 -1.71 12.02
C HIS A 254 -0.61 -1.41 12.37
N ASN A 255 0.39 -2.18 11.91
CA ASN A 255 1.80 -1.80 12.13
C ASN A 255 2.05 -0.36 11.66
N ARG A 256 1.35 0.06 10.60
CA ARG A 256 1.39 1.43 10.07
C ARG A 256 0.65 2.44 10.92
N ASP A 257 -0.47 2.07 11.54
CA ASP A 257 -1.16 2.96 12.48
C ASP A 257 -0.32 3.15 13.75
N ILE A 258 0.35 2.10 14.21
CA ILE A 258 1.28 2.16 15.35
C ILE A 258 2.51 2.96 14.97
N LEU A 259 3.09 2.73 13.80
CA LEU A 259 4.21 3.51 13.27
C LEU A 259 3.83 5.00 13.21
N ASP A 260 2.70 5.35 12.59
CA ASP A 260 2.18 6.73 12.54
C ASP A 260 2.02 7.30 13.96
N TYR A 261 1.36 6.55 14.86
CA TYR A 261 1.18 6.98 16.25
C TYR A 261 2.52 7.24 16.95
N LEU A 262 3.45 6.28 16.94
CA LEU A 262 4.73 6.39 17.62
C LEU A 262 5.60 7.48 17.02
N LEU A 263 5.64 7.63 15.69
CA LEU A 263 6.36 8.72 15.02
C LEU A 263 5.77 10.10 15.40
N THR A 264 4.46 10.21 15.64
CA THR A 264 3.86 11.44 16.17
C THR A 264 4.25 11.73 17.62
N ARG A 265 4.85 10.77 18.34
CA ARG A 265 5.33 10.99 19.72
C ARG A 265 6.78 11.45 19.79
N LEU A 266 7.50 11.40 18.68
CA LEU A 266 8.89 11.87 18.59
C LEU A 266 8.96 13.39 18.49
N THR A 267 10.01 13.96 19.08
CA THR A 267 10.43 15.32 18.74
C THR A 267 10.84 15.39 17.26
N PHE A 268 10.94 16.59 16.70
CA PHE A 268 11.35 16.72 15.30
C PHE A 268 12.78 16.21 15.09
N GLU A 269 13.66 16.44 16.06
CA GLU A 269 15.04 16.00 16.06
C GLU A 269 15.14 14.46 16.10
N GLU A 270 14.42 13.80 17.01
CA GLU A 270 14.35 12.33 17.06
C GLU A 270 13.71 11.74 15.79
N PHE A 271 12.67 12.40 15.26
CA PHE A 271 12.05 11.98 14.00
C PHE A 271 13.05 12.04 12.85
N MET A 272 13.82 13.11 12.71
CA MET A 272 14.81 13.25 11.63
C MET A 272 15.94 12.25 11.76
N GLU A 273 16.46 12.01 12.97
CA GLU A 273 17.49 10.98 13.22
C GLU A 273 16.99 9.59 12.80
N PHE A 274 15.76 9.24 13.19
CA PHE A 274 15.13 7.99 12.77
C PHE A 274 14.89 7.94 11.26
N PHE A 275 14.42 9.06 10.69
CA PHE A 275 14.09 9.17 9.28
C PHE A 275 15.30 8.99 8.38
N GLU A 276 16.45 9.57 8.71
CA GLU A 276 17.67 9.44 7.89
C GLU A 276 18.13 7.99 7.72
N THR A 277 17.82 7.13 8.70
CA THR A 277 18.20 5.70 8.67
C THR A 277 17.12 4.82 8.01
N HIS A 278 15.85 5.24 8.05
CA HIS A 278 14.69 4.42 7.66
C HIS A 278 13.72 5.14 6.70
N TYR A 279 14.18 6.14 5.93
CA TYR A 279 13.31 7.00 5.13
C TYR A 279 12.45 6.20 4.15
N GLN A 280 13.00 5.13 3.59
CA GLN A 280 12.29 4.28 2.63
C GLN A 280 11.12 3.54 3.27
N ASP A 281 11.38 2.90 4.41
CA ASP A 281 10.38 2.13 5.13
C ASP A 281 9.30 3.05 5.72
N ILE A 282 9.69 4.21 6.24
CA ILE A 282 8.76 5.21 6.74
C ILE A 282 7.87 5.72 5.61
N LEU A 283 8.43 6.22 4.51
CA LEU A 283 7.65 6.85 3.44
C LEU A 283 6.76 5.82 2.73
N SER A 284 7.22 4.59 2.55
CA SER A 284 6.41 3.51 1.98
C SER A 284 5.12 3.27 2.80
N CYS A 285 5.17 3.38 4.13
CA CYS A 285 4.01 3.23 5.01
C CYS A 285 2.90 4.28 4.79
N TYR A 286 3.24 5.44 4.22
CA TYR A 286 2.28 6.51 3.93
C TYR A 286 1.78 6.50 2.47
N THR A 287 2.21 5.56 1.64
CA THR A 287 1.76 5.45 0.23
C THR A 287 0.33 4.92 0.09
N ASP A 288 -0.17 4.24 1.12
CA ASP A 288 -1.49 3.63 1.11
C ASP A 288 -2.59 4.61 1.52
N TRP A 289 -3.82 4.33 1.07
CA TRP A 289 -4.97 5.05 1.57
C TRP A 289 -5.16 4.77 3.07
N ASN A 290 -5.50 5.75 3.89
CA ASN A 290 -5.82 7.15 3.60
C ASN A 290 -4.66 8.13 3.86
N ARG A 291 -3.43 7.63 3.96
CA ARG A 291 -2.25 8.33 4.51
C ARG A 291 -1.47 9.17 3.48
N GLN A 292 -1.83 9.08 2.20
CA GLN A 292 -1.18 9.79 1.10
C GLN A 292 -1.09 11.33 1.31
N ASN A 293 -2.08 11.94 1.96
CA ASN A 293 -2.00 13.38 2.29
C ASN A 293 -0.92 13.68 3.35
N LYS A 294 -0.69 12.76 4.29
CA LYS A 294 0.41 12.87 5.26
C LYS A 294 1.74 12.60 4.57
N PHE A 295 1.80 11.64 3.64
CA PHE A 295 2.99 11.36 2.83
C PHE A 295 3.54 12.65 2.21
N PHE A 296 2.72 13.41 1.47
CA PHE A 296 3.19 14.62 0.82
C PHE A 296 3.67 15.69 1.81
N LYS A 297 3.01 15.82 2.96
CA LYS A 297 3.48 16.74 4.02
C LYS A 297 4.84 16.35 4.58
N ILE A 298 5.08 15.06 4.81
CA ILE A 298 6.37 14.57 5.26
C ILE A 298 7.41 14.83 4.18
N LEU A 299 7.10 14.43 2.94
CA LEU A 299 7.95 14.59 1.77
C LEU A 299 8.41 16.05 1.61
N GLU A 300 7.51 17.03 1.69
CA GLU A 300 7.88 18.45 1.57
C GLU A 300 8.87 18.90 2.65
N LYS A 301 8.81 18.34 3.86
CA LYS A 301 9.75 18.70 4.94
C LYS A 301 11.12 18.02 4.81
N VAL A 302 11.14 16.79 4.30
CA VAL A 302 12.35 15.94 4.26
C VAL A 302 12.99 15.87 2.87
N ARG A 303 12.38 16.52 1.86
CA ARG A 303 12.78 16.45 0.44
C ARG A 303 14.27 16.65 0.23
N SER A 304 14.87 17.61 0.92
CA SER A 304 16.29 17.97 0.80
C SER A 304 17.26 16.93 1.38
N SER A 305 16.77 16.07 2.26
CA SER A 305 17.55 15.00 2.90
C SER A 305 17.43 13.67 2.16
N LEU A 306 16.52 13.57 1.18
CA LEU A 306 16.30 12.35 0.43
C LEU A 306 17.31 12.20 -0.71
N PRO A 307 17.96 11.03 -0.85
CA PRO A 307 18.82 10.78 -1.98
C PRO A 307 17.98 10.66 -3.27
N PRO A 308 18.50 11.06 -4.45
CA PRO A 308 17.69 11.03 -5.66
C PRO A 308 17.24 9.63 -6.10
N GLU A 309 18.05 8.60 -5.84
CA GLU A 309 17.74 7.18 -6.09
C GLU A 309 16.46 6.72 -5.37
N PHE A 310 16.17 7.27 -4.19
CA PHE A 310 14.97 6.94 -3.43
C PHE A 310 13.68 7.21 -4.21
N TYR A 311 13.63 8.30 -5.01
CA TYR A 311 12.43 8.62 -5.77
C TYR A 311 12.14 7.56 -6.83
N ALA A 312 13.18 7.02 -7.47
CA ALA A 312 13.03 5.97 -8.46
C ALA A 312 12.53 4.67 -7.83
N ASP A 313 13.09 4.28 -6.69
CA ASP A 313 12.68 3.09 -5.94
C ASP A 313 11.23 3.19 -5.45
N LEU A 314 10.86 4.35 -4.91
CA LEU A 314 9.50 4.55 -4.44
C LEU A 314 8.49 4.62 -5.59
N LEU A 315 8.83 5.27 -6.72
CA LEU A 315 8.00 5.23 -7.93
C LEU A 315 7.83 3.79 -8.42
N SER A 316 8.91 3.01 -8.44
CA SER A 316 8.89 1.59 -8.81
C SER A 316 7.92 0.82 -7.95
N SER A 317 8.00 1.03 -6.64
CA SER A 317 7.10 0.37 -5.73
C SER A 317 5.65 0.80 -5.91
N ILE A 318 5.36 2.10 -6.07
CA ILE A 318 4.00 2.58 -6.33
C ILE A 318 3.44 1.95 -7.61
N VAL A 319 4.26 1.84 -8.68
CA VAL A 319 3.88 1.19 -9.94
C VAL A 319 3.60 -0.30 -9.76
N GLY A 320 4.47 -1.02 -9.04
CA GLY A 320 4.24 -2.43 -8.70
C GLY A 320 2.94 -2.65 -7.92
N ASN A 321 2.44 -1.62 -7.24
CA ASN A 321 1.17 -1.65 -6.53
C ASN A 321 -0.02 -1.11 -7.33
N MET A 322 0.16 -0.58 -8.54
CA MET A 322 -0.98 -0.12 -9.38
C MET A 322 -1.94 -1.26 -9.73
N ASP A 323 -1.41 -2.46 -9.91
CA ASP A 323 -2.21 -3.67 -10.12
C ASP A 323 -2.86 -4.17 -8.82
N THR A 324 -2.30 -3.79 -7.66
CA THR A 324 -2.93 -4.12 -6.40
C THR A 324 -4.23 -3.34 -6.34
N PRO A 325 -5.35 -4.06 -6.34
CA PRO A 325 -6.52 -3.41 -6.86
C PRO A 325 -7.13 -2.52 -5.77
N VAL A 326 -6.53 -2.45 -4.56
CA VAL A 326 -7.00 -1.95 -3.24
C VAL A 326 -7.07 -0.43 -3.14
N TYR A 327 -6.08 0.28 -3.67
CA TYR A 327 -5.96 1.73 -3.52
C TYR A 327 -5.78 2.43 -4.87
N ASN A 328 -6.12 3.73 -4.92
CA ASN A 328 -5.90 4.55 -6.12
C ASN A 328 -4.42 5.00 -6.20
N TYR A 329 -3.53 4.06 -6.51
CA TYR A 329 -2.11 4.37 -6.70
C TYR A 329 -1.84 5.21 -7.95
N GLN A 330 -2.75 5.22 -8.93
CA GLN A 330 -2.56 6.00 -10.16
C GLN A 330 -2.53 7.51 -9.90
N SER A 331 -3.50 8.05 -9.14
CA SER A 331 -3.49 9.48 -8.81
C SER A 331 -2.30 9.86 -7.93
N PHE A 332 -1.99 9.00 -6.95
CA PHE A 332 -0.86 9.18 -6.06
C PHE A 332 0.48 9.18 -6.80
N PHE A 333 0.66 8.24 -7.73
CA PHE A 333 1.82 8.17 -8.61
C PHE A 333 2.02 9.45 -9.41
N ARG A 334 0.97 9.96 -10.06
CA ARG A 334 1.07 11.20 -10.87
C ARG A 334 1.51 12.38 -10.01
N GLU A 335 0.93 12.54 -8.83
CA GLU A 335 1.27 13.63 -7.92
C GLU A 335 2.69 13.48 -7.37
N PHE A 336 3.10 12.27 -6.99
CA PHE A 336 4.46 12.01 -6.52
C PHE A 336 5.50 12.19 -7.62
N PHE A 337 5.23 11.72 -8.83
CA PHE A 337 6.10 11.91 -9.99
C PHE A 337 6.37 13.39 -10.24
N LEU A 338 5.35 14.25 -10.23
CA LEU A 338 5.52 15.69 -10.42
C LEU A 338 6.37 16.37 -9.33
N LYS A 339 6.46 15.77 -8.14
CA LYS A 339 7.30 16.24 -7.04
C LYS A 339 8.71 15.64 -7.06
N SER A 340 8.96 14.67 -7.93
CA SER A 340 10.26 14.00 -8.01
C SER A 340 11.29 14.83 -8.80
N PRO A 341 12.59 14.70 -8.49
CA PRO A 341 13.69 15.25 -9.29
C PRO A 341 13.71 14.78 -10.77
N LEU A 342 12.95 13.75 -11.11
CA LEU A 342 12.82 13.26 -12.49
C LEU A 342 11.94 14.19 -13.33
N ALA A 343 10.89 14.77 -12.75
CA ALA A 343 9.96 15.62 -13.47
C ALA A 343 10.52 17.02 -13.76
N ASP A 344 11.38 17.54 -12.88
CA ASP A 344 12.04 18.84 -13.08
C ASP A 344 13.35 18.74 -13.88
N GLY A 345 13.76 17.52 -14.24
CA GLY A 345 14.97 17.26 -15.04
C GLY A 345 16.27 17.50 -14.27
N THR A 346 16.23 17.67 -12.95
CA THR A 346 17.43 17.82 -12.12
C THR A 346 18.18 16.51 -11.94
N LEU A 347 17.51 15.37 -12.16
CA LEU A 347 18.12 14.06 -12.09
C LEU A 347 18.72 13.61 -13.43
N ASP A 348 20.02 13.30 -13.43
CA ASP A 348 20.69 12.70 -14.57
C ASP A 348 20.46 11.18 -14.61
N LEU A 349 19.72 10.71 -15.62
CA LEU A 349 19.47 9.27 -15.83
C LEU A 349 20.74 8.48 -16.21
N LYS A 350 21.92 9.07 -16.44
CA LYS A 350 23.14 8.31 -16.76
C LYS A 350 23.89 7.86 -15.51
N THR A 351 23.89 8.68 -14.46
CA THR A 351 24.77 8.49 -13.30
C THR A 351 24.16 7.58 -12.23
N GLN A 352 22.84 7.43 -12.22
CA GLN A 352 22.13 6.68 -11.16
C GLN A 352 21.35 5.46 -11.66
N CYS A 353 21.56 5.04 -12.92
CA CYS A 353 20.59 4.19 -13.61
C CYS A 353 21.04 2.78 -13.99
N PRO A 354 21.41 1.94 -13.01
CA PRO A 354 21.13 0.51 -13.11
C PRO A 354 19.65 0.17 -12.83
N GLN A 355 18.82 1.14 -12.40
CA GLN A 355 17.51 0.89 -11.76
C GLN A 355 16.32 1.76 -12.25
N THR A 356 16.20 2.09 -13.55
CA THR A 356 14.91 2.61 -14.10
C THR A 356 13.83 1.52 -14.22
N PHE A 357 13.75 0.65 -13.22
CA PHE A 357 12.77 -0.43 -13.14
C PHE A 357 11.35 0.13 -13.20
N TYR A 358 11.06 1.26 -12.54
CA TYR A 358 9.71 1.80 -12.52
C TYR A 358 9.14 2.13 -13.92
N PHE A 359 9.96 2.61 -14.86
CA PHE A 359 9.50 2.84 -16.23
C PHE A 359 9.16 1.51 -16.88
N SER A 360 10.06 0.53 -16.73
CA SER A 360 9.83 -0.82 -17.25
C SER A 360 8.55 -1.42 -16.66
N ASP A 361 8.39 -1.34 -15.35
CA ASP A 361 7.20 -1.82 -14.63
C ASP A 361 5.94 -1.11 -15.10
N LEU A 362 6.02 0.21 -15.36
CA LEU A 362 4.88 0.99 -15.84
C LEU A 362 4.44 0.55 -17.24
N PHE A 363 5.40 0.30 -18.13
CA PHE A 363 5.15 -0.26 -19.45
C PHE A 363 4.66 -1.71 -19.40
N LEU A 364 5.20 -2.52 -18.49
CA LEU A 364 4.80 -3.91 -18.30
C LEU A 364 3.39 -4.04 -17.72
N ALA A 365 2.97 -3.10 -16.86
CA ALA A 365 1.60 -2.95 -16.36
C ALA A 365 0.61 -2.47 -17.45
N GLY A 366 1.12 -1.89 -18.55
CA GLY A 366 0.29 -1.42 -19.65
C GLY A 366 -0.57 -0.20 -19.32
N ASP A 367 -0.20 0.59 -18.30
CA ASP A 367 -0.94 1.78 -17.88
C ASP A 367 -0.67 2.95 -18.84
N ILE A 368 -1.35 2.93 -19.99
CA ILE A 368 -1.19 3.92 -21.07
C ILE A 368 -1.32 5.35 -20.55
N GLU A 369 -2.27 5.62 -19.66
CA GLU A 369 -2.49 6.98 -19.18
C GLU A 369 -1.31 7.49 -18.37
N ASN A 370 -0.78 6.68 -17.45
CA ASN A 370 0.39 7.05 -16.66
C ASN A 370 1.66 7.10 -17.50
N ILE A 371 1.83 6.21 -18.48
CA ILE A 371 2.95 6.26 -19.44
C ILE A 371 2.95 7.59 -20.18
N VAL A 372 1.83 7.97 -20.78
CA VAL A 372 1.68 9.23 -21.51
C VAL A 372 1.90 10.42 -20.58
N PHE A 373 1.34 10.37 -19.37
CA PHE A 373 1.51 11.42 -18.38
C PHE A 373 2.98 11.65 -18.05
N VAL A 374 3.73 10.60 -17.74
CA VAL A 374 5.15 10.69 -17.41
C VAL A 374 5.92 11.23 -18.61
N LEU A 375 5.80 10.60 -19.79
CA LEU A 375 6.54 11.01 -20.98
C LEU A 375 6.27 12.47 -21.36
N ARG A 376 5.05 12.98 -21.19
CA ARG A 376 4.73 14.39 -21.50
C ARG A 376 5.33 15.40 -20.53
N ASN A 377 5.59 14.98 -19.29
CA ASN A 377 6.18 15.84 -18.27
C ASN A 377 7.72 15.75 -18.22
N LEU A 378 8.34 14.85 -18.98
CA LEU A 378 9.80 14.82 -19.16
C LEU A 378 10.29 15.86 -20.18
N SER A 379 11.50 16.37 -19.96
CA SER A 379 12.20 17.19 -20.95
C SER A 379 12.57 16.37 -22.20
N SER A 380 12.70 17.01 -23.37
CA SER A 380 13.10 16.30 -24.61
C SER A 380 14.42 15.55 -24.46
N ALA A 381 15.41 16.16 -23.79
CA ALA A 381 16.71 15.53 -23.54
C ALA A 381 16.57 14.28 -22.64
N THR A 382 15.75 14.37 -21.59
CA THR A 382 15.47 13.23 -20.69
C THR A 382 14.74 12.10 -21.42
N LYS A 383 13.84 12.42 -22.36
CA LYS A 383 13.15 11.39 -23.18
C LYS A 383 14.10 10.65 -24.10
N GLU A 384 14.98 11.36 -24.81
CA GLU A 384 16.00 10.74 -25.66
C GLU A 384 16.97 9.88 -24.85
N GLN A 385 17.38 10.38 -23.68
CA GLN A 385 18.21 9.65 -22.74
C GLN A 385 17.53 8.39 -22.22
N LEU A 386 16.25 8.48 -21.83
CA LEU A 386 15.46 7.32 -21.41
C LEU A 386 15.39 6.28 -22.53
N PHE A 387 15.04 6.70 -23.75
CA PHE A 387 14.86 5.79 -24.88
C PHE A 387 16.16 5.08 -25.28
N THR A 388 17.30 5.77 -25.19
CA THR A 388 18.63 5.24 -25.53
C THR A 388 19.30 4.45 -24.40
N SER A 389 18.74 4.48 -23.18
CA SER A 389 19.28 3.75 -22.02
C SER A 389 18.98 2.24 -22.09
N ASP A 390 19.74 1.44 -21.35
CA ASP A 390 19.50 -0.01 -21.19
C ASP A 390 18.04 -0.35 -20.87
N SER A 391 17.38 0.46 -20.03
CA SER A 391 15.97 0.27 -19.67
C SER A 391 15.01 0.67 -20.79
N GLY A 392 15.32 1.73 -21.55
CA GLY A 392 14.55 2.09 -22.75
C GLY A 392 14.61 0.99 -23.81
N LEU A 393 15.79 0.42 -24.03
CA LEU A 393 15.98 -0.70 -24.94
C LEU A 393 15.30 -1.97 -24.40
N TYR A 394 15.36 -2.22 -23.09
CA TYR A 394 14.62 -3.31 -22.43
C TYR A 394 13.11 -3.18 -22.65
N ILE A 395 12.53 -1.99 -22.44
CA ILE A 395 11.11 -1.71 -22.68
C ILE A 395 10.75 -2.03 -24.13
N CYS A 396 11.52 -1.51 -25.09
CA CYS A 396 11.29 -1.78 -26.50
C CYS A 396 11.30 -3.28 -26.79
N LEU A 397 12.31 -4.00 -26.30
CA LEU A 397 12.44 -5.44 -26.47
C LEU A 397 11.26 -6.21 -25.85
N ALA A 398 10.87 -5.86 -24.62
CA ALA A 398 9.75 -6.50 -23.91
C ALA A 398 8.42 -6.31 -24.66
N LEU A 399 8.17 -5.11 -25.19
CA LEU A 399 6.97 -4.82 -25.98
C LEU A 399 6.96 -5.58 -27.32
N ILE A 400 8.12 -5.68 -28.00
CA ILE A 400 8.28 -6.47 -29.22
C ILE A 400 7.97 -7.96 -28.95
N PHE A 401 8.48 -8.50 -27.84
CA PHE A 401 8.22 -9.89 -27.46
C PHE A 401 6.75 -10.17 -27.18
N LYS A 402 6.06 -9.23 -26.52
CA LYS A 402 4.62 -9.34 -26.20
C LYS A 402 3.70 -8.96 -27.37
N ASP A 403 4.25 -8.57 -28.53
CA ASP A 403 3.49 -8.03 -29.67
C ASP A 403 2.66 -6.77 -29.34
N GLU A 404 3.10 -5.99 -28.36
CA GLU A 404 2.46 -4.74 -27.92
C GLU A 404 2.87 -3.54 -28.80
N TRP A 405 2.68 -3.68 -30.11
CA TRP A 405 3.13 -2.73 -31.12
C TRP A 405 2.53 -1.33 -30.97
N ALA A 406 1.28 -1.23 -30.48
CA ALA A 406 0.63 0.06 -30.25
C ALA A 406 1.30 0.83 -29.11
N LEU A 407 1.69 0.13 -28.04
CA LEU A 407 2.37 0.73 -26.91
C LEU A 407 3.82 1.11 -27.26
N LEU A 408 4.48 0.31 -28.09
CA LEU A 408 5.80 0.64 -28.64
C LEU A 408 5.75 1.89 -29.53
N GLN A 409 4.77 1.98 -30.42
CA GLN A 409 4.55 3.17 -31.25
C GLN A 409 4.30 4.41 -30.39
N LEU A 410 3.49 4.27 -29.34
CA LEU A 410 3.24 5.35 -28.39
C LEU A 410 4.54 5.83 -27.73
N PHE A 411 5.40 4.90 -27.27
CA PHE A 411 6.67 5.24 -26.66
C PHE A 411 7.58 6.03 -27.61
N ILE A 412 7.76 5.53 -28.84
CA ILE A 412 8.56 6.22 -29.88
C ILE A 412 7.99 7.62 -30.15
N THR A 413 6.67 7.73 -30.27
CA THR A 413 5.98 8.98 -30.64
C THR A 413 6.08 10.03 -29.53
N GLU A 414 5.81 9.66 -28.27
CA GLU A 414 5.83 10.58 -27.14
C GLU A 414 7.26 11.02 -26.76
N CYS A 415 8.28 10.19 -27.05
CA CYS A 415 9.68 10.56 -26.87
C CYS A 415 10.17 11.62 -27.86
N LYS A 416 9.56 11.74 -29.04
CA LYS A 416 9.91 12.74 -30.08
C LYS A 416 11.42 12.78 -30.37
N LEU A 417 12.01 11.60 -30.58
CA LEU A 417 13.44 11.43 -30.82
C LEU A 417 13.94 12.27 -32.00
N SER A 418 15.07 12.94 -31.83
CA SER A 418 15.82 13.59 -32.90
C SER A 418 16.30 12.58 -33.95
N ILE A 419 16.64 13.11 -35.14
CA ILE A 419 17.14 12.32 -36.27
C ILE A 419 18.44 11.60 -35.89
N ASP A 420 19.35 12.29 -35.21
CA ASP A 420 20.64 11.75 -34.77
C ASP A 420 20.41 10.54 -33.86
N VAL A 421 19.58 10.69 -32.82
CA VAL A 421 19.25 9.61 -31.88
C VAL A 421 18.62 8.44 -32.61
N ARG A 422 17.63 8.67 -33.49
CA ARG A 422 16.97 7.59 -34.27
C ARG A 422 17.96 6.77 -35.08
N SER A 423 18.97 7.42 -35.67
CA SER A 423 19.97 6.75 -36.50
C SER A 423 20.91 5.84 -35.69
N GLU A 424 21.13 6.15 -34.41
CA GLU A 424 21.99 5.35 -33.51
C GLU A 424 21.27 4.14 -32.87
N ILE A 425 19.93 4.17 -32.78
CA ILE A 425 19.17 3.13 -32.07
C ILE A 425 19.43 1.71 -32.63
N PRO A 426 19.42 1.46 -33.95
CA PRO A 426 19.60 0.10 -34.46
C PRO A 426 20.90 -0.56 -33.98
N GLU A 427 22.01 0.18 -34.01
CA GLU A 427 23.32 -0.31 -33.55
C GLU A 427 23.32 -0.57 -32.04
N LYS A 428 22.85 0.40 -31.24
CA LYS A 428 22.75 0.27 -29.78
C LYS A 428 21.85 -0.89 -29.36
N PHE A 429 20.72 -1.06 -30.03
CA PHE A 429 19.76 -2.13 -29.74
C PHE A 429 20.36 -3.51 -30.07
N GLN A 430 21.06 -3.63 -31.19
CA GLN A 430 21.74 -4.86 -31.57
C GLN A 430 22.86 -5.24 -30.59
N LEU A 431 23.63 -4.23 -30.15
CA LEU A 431 24.65 -4.41 -29.12
C LEU A 431 24.01 -4.88 -27.80
N TYR A 432 22.94 -4.23 -27.36
CA TYR A 432 22.21 -4.59 -26.15
C TYR A 432 21.69 -6.04 -26.16
N ILE A 433 21.09 -6.50 -27.28
CA ILE A 433 20.63 -7.89 -27.44
C ILE A 433 21.79 -8.87 -27.30
N THR A 434 22.94 -8.53 -27.90
CA THR A 434 24.15 -9.36 -27.92
C THR A 434 24.74 -9.48 -26.52
N GLU A 435 24.93 -8.36 -25.82
CA GLU A 435 25.52 -8.34 -24.48
C GLU A 435 24.70 -9.10 -23.43
N LYS A 436 23.37 -9.02 -23.51
CA LYS A 436 22.48 -9.72 -22.57
C LYS A 436 22.22 -11.18 -22.93
N ASN A 437 22.92 -11.72 -23.95
CA ASN A 437 22.84 -13.12 -24.38
C ASN A 437 21.43 -13.60 -24.77
N TYR A 438 20.58 -12.73 -25.34
CA TYR A 438 19.26 -13.12 -25.84
C TYR A 438 19.32 -13.93 -27.16
N HIS A 439 20.51 -14.43 -27.54
CA HIS A 439 20.81 -15.13 -28.80
C HIS A 439 19.88 -16.30 -29.13
N LYS A 440 19.39 -17.03 -28.13
CA LYS A 440 18.46 -18.15 -28.36
C LYS A 440 17.09 -17.71 -28.90
N GLN A 441 16.75 -16.41 -28.78
CA GLN A 441 15.48 -15.83 -29.22
C GLN A 441 15.62 -15.02 -30.52
N ILE A 442 16.84 -14.86 -31.06
CA ILE A 442 17.13 -13.97 -32.21
C ILE A 442 16.44 -14.41 -33.50
N ILE A 443 16.38 -15.71 -33.79
CA ILE A 443 15.75 -16.19 -35.05
C ILE A 443 14.25 -15.80 -35.11
N ILE A 444 13.58 -15.71 -33.96
CA ILE A 444 12.17 -15.29 -33.87
C ILE A 444 12.06 -13.75 -33.96
N LEU A 445 13.12 -13.03 -33.60
CA LEU A 445 13.14 -11.58 -33.54
C LEU A 445 13.42 -10.91 -34.88
N ASP A 446 14.13 -11.53 -35.84
CA ASP A 446 14.61 -10.83 -37.05
C ASP A 446 13.50 -10.04 -37.78
N THR A 447 12.36 -10.67 -38.05
CA THR A 447 11.19 -10.00 -38.70
C THR A 447 10.56 -8.92 -37.82
N LYS A 448 10.57 -9.10 -36.50
CA LYS A 448 10.05 -8.12 -35.55
C LYS A 448 10.99 -6.93 -35.39
N LEU A 449 12.30 -7.14 -35.44
CA LEU A 449 13.33 -6.10 -35.39
C LEU A 449 13.27 -5.22 -36.63
N GLU A 450 13.12 -5.81 -37.82
CA GLU A 450 12.91 -5.05 -39.06
C GLU A 450 11.69 -4.13 -38.93
N ARG A 451 10.56 -4.65 -38.42
CA ARG A 451 9.37 -3.84 -38.14
C ARG A 451 9.67 -2.70 -37.16
N PHE A 452 10.36 -2.98 -36.06
CA PHE A 452 10.72 -1.95 -35.07
C PHE A 452 11.61 -0.86 -35.67
N PHE A 453 12.65 -1.22 -36.42
CA PHE A 453 13.54 -0.26 -37.05
C PHE A 453 12.81 0.59 -38.11
N ASN A 454 11.88 -0.01 -38.85
CA ASN A 454 11.01 0.74 -39.77
C ASN A 454 10.11 1.76 -39.05
N MET A 455 9.73 1.53 -37.79
CA MET A 455 8.96 2.50 -36.99
C MET A 455 9.80 3.71 -36.53
N LEU A 456 11.12 3.60 -36.55
CA LEU A 456 12.04 4.69 -36.17
C LEU A 456 12.33 5.64 -37.34
N LEU A 457 12.19 5.15 -38.58
CA LEU A 457 12.40 5.94 -39.78
C LEU A 457 11.48 7.19 -39.81
N PRO A 458 11.98 8.36 -40.24
CA PRO A 458 11.14 9.52 -40.49
C PRO A 458 10.01 9.18 -41.46
N THR A 459 8.79 9.67 -41.18
CA THR A 459 7.61 9.40 -42.03
C THR A 459 7.82 9.83 -43.48
N GLU A 460 8.66 10.84 -43.72
CA GLU A 460 9.02 11.36 -45.05
C GLU A 460 9.92 10.39 -45.86
N GLU A 461 10.70 9.54 -45.18
CA GLU A 461 11.56 8.54 -45.84
C GLU A 461 10.79 7.25 -46.19
N ILE A 462 9.67 6.99 -45.51
CA ILE A 462 8.82 5.84 -45.79
C ILE A 462 8.14 5.98 -47.16
N ASP A 463 7.74 7.19 -47.56
CA ASP A 463 7.16 7.43 -48.88
C ASP A 463 8.22 7.28 -49.99
N HIS A 464 9.46 7.73 -49.77
CA HIS A 464 10.54 7.56 -50.74
C HIS A 464 11.02 6.11 -50.88
N SER A 465 11.09 5.34 -49.79
CA SER A 465 11.46 3.92 -49.84
C SER A 465 10.39 3.05 -50.51
N LYS A 466 9.10 3.35 -50.27
CA LYS A 466 7.99 2.72 -50.98
C LYS A 466 7.99 3.04 -52.47
N GLN A 467 8.15 4.32 -52.84
CA GLN A 467 8.28 4.73 -54.24
C GLN A 467 9.44 4.02 -54.96
N LYS A 468 10.60 3.90 -54.31
CA LYS A 468 11.77 3.24 -54.89
C LYS A 468 11.56 1.72 -55.08
N SER A 469 10.84 1.07 -54.15
CA SER A 469 10.51 -0.36 -54.23
C SER A 469 9.42 -0.68 -55.27
N GLU A 470 8.56 0.29 -55.59
CA GLU A 470 7.55 0.18 -56.65
C GLU A 470 8.18 0.45 -58.03
N GLU A 471 9.08 1.44 -58.14
CA GLU A 471 9.85 1.71 -59.35
C GLU A 471 10.78 0.54 -59.75
N GLU A 472 11.36 -0.19 -58.79
CA GLU A 472 12.16 -1.40 -59.08
C GLU A 472 11.31 -2.61 -59.51
N LYS A 473 10.01 -2.64 -59.18
CA LYS A 473 9.09 -3.70 -59.62
C LYS A 473 8.42 -3.44 -60.96
N GLU A 474 8.39 -2.19 -61.41
CA GLU A 474 7.79 -1.80 -62.70
C GLU A 474 8.77 -1.75 -63.88
N SER A 475 10.05 -2.09 -63.70
CA SER A 475 11.00 -2.22 -64.82
C SER A 475 10.78 -3.54 -65.59
N PRO A 476 10.22 -3.52 -66.83
CA PRO A 476 10.01 -4.72 -67.61
C PRO A 476 11.32 -5.14 -68.31
N LYS A 477 11.61 -6.44 -68.32
CA LYS A 477 12.64 -7.05 -69.17
C LYS A 477 12.28 -6.99 -70.65
#